data_AF-A0A1X2Z8V7-F1
#
_entry.id   AF-A0A1X2Z8V7-F1
#
_cell.length_a   1.000
_cell.length_b   1.000
_cell.length_c   1.000
_cell.angle_alpha   90.00
_cell.angle_beta   90.00
_cell.angle_gamma   90.00
#
_symmetry.space_group_name_H-M   'P 1'
#
loop_
_entity.id
_entity.type
_entity.pdbx_description
1 polymer ?
#
loop_
_entity_poly.entity_id
_entity_poly.type
_entity_poly.pdbx_seq_one_letter_code
_entity_poly.pdbx_strand_id
1 'polypeptide(L)'
;MHFLGTVIGPETESEVDDALARWDENADVEPYVVEYREDLLERAREWASRRPDVDGSDEDALLGRFALYTGAELDEDGNEVSTTPEDAFYDWYELGGRWSGETADLQGLTVDGLRARAGAYPAVVALLGGIAVSVHGGGYEEEPADLLADCAGCEKVWFVDFHD
;
A
#
# COMPACT_ATOMS: atom_id res chain seq x y z
N MET A 1 -5.61 9.14 -2.31
CA MET A 1 -5.06 10.05 -1.28
C MET A 1 -3.63 10.46 -1.68
N HIS A 2 -2.91 11.31 -0.94
CA HIS A 2 -1.45 11.44 -1.13
C HIS A 2 -0.75 11.54 0.21
N PHE A 3 0.40 10.91 0.35
CA PHE A 3 1.17 10.94 1.57
C PHE A 3 2.67 10.85 1.30
N LEU A 4 3.45 11.49 2.17
CA LEU A 4 4.90 11.47 2.10
C LEU A 4 5.41 10.18 2.75
N GLY A 5 6.22 9.44 2.02
CA GLY A 5 6.90 8.27 2.51
C GLY A 5 8.40 8.28 2.26
N THR A 6 9.08 7.25 2.75
CA THR A 6 10.50 7.01 2.49
C THR A 6 10.78 5.59 2.07
N VAL A 7 11.79 5.41 1.23
CA VAL A 7 12.34 4.11 0.86
C VAL A 7 13.82 4.08 1.23
N ILE A 8 14.20 3.15 2.10
CA ILE A 8 15.54 3.05 2.67
C ILE A 8 16.22 1.79 2.16
N GLY A 9 17.44 1.94 1.64
CA GLY A 9 18.24 0.83 1.13
C GLY A 9 18.63 0.93 -0.36
N PRO A 10 17.75 1.34 -1.30
CA PRO A 10 18.10 1.43 -2.72
C PRO A 10 19.32 2.32 -2.97
N GLU A 11 20.29 1.85 -3.74
CA GLU A 11 21.50 2.61 -4.05
C GLU A 11 21.27 3.68 -5.13
N THR A 12 20.25 3.48 -5.95
CA THR A 12 19.90 4.33 -7.09
C THR A 12 18.39 4.57 -7.16
N GLU A 13 17.98 5.63 -7.86
CA GLU A 13 16.55 5.93 -8.12
C GLU A 13 15.83 4.75 -8.77
N SER A 14 16.48 4.06 -9.72
CA SER A 14 15.89 2.90 -10.40
C SER A 14 15.68 1.69 -9.50
N GLU A 15 16.43 1.56 -8.40
CA GLU A 15 16.23 0.48 -7.43
C GLU A 15 15.06 0.76 -6.48
N VAL A 16 14.51 1.99 -6.49
CA VAL A 16 13.31 2.33 -5.71
C VAL A 16 12.09 1.60 -6.28
N ASP A 17 11.98 1.49 -7.61
CA ASP A 17 10.92 0.71 -8.27
C ASP A 17 10.91 -0.74 -7.78
N ASP A 18 12.08 -1.39 -7.81
CA ASP A 18 12.23 -2.78 -7.37
C ASP A 18 11.89 -2.96 -5.88
N ALA A 19 12.26 -1.98 -5.05
CA ALA A 19 11.97 -2.02 -3.62
C ALA A 19 10.48 -1.86 -3.32
N LEU A 20 9.74 -1.11 -4.15
CA LEU A 20 8.33 -0.81 -3.96
C LEU A 20 7.39 -1.78 -4.67
N ALA A 21 7.86 -2.54 -5.66
CA ALA A 21 7.04 -3.36 -6.56
C ALA A 21 6.03 -4.30 -5.87
N ARG A 22 6.34 -4.76 -4.64
CA ARG A 22 5.44 -5.63 -3.88
C ARG A 22 4.11 -4.96 -3.48
N TRP A 23 4.13 -3.64 -3.27
CA TRP A 23 3.01 -2.90 -2.70
C TRP A 23 2.30 -2.00 -3.72
N ASP A 24 2.66 -2.14 -5.00
CA ASP A 24 2.00 -1.51 -6.14
C ASP A 24 0.63 -2.18 -6.37
N GLU A 25 -0.46 -1.42 -6.32
CA GLU A 25 -1.81 -1.91 -6.61
C GLU A 25 -1.95 -2.46 -8.04
N ASN A 26 -1.10 -2.00 -8.96
CA ASN A 26 -1.07 -2.44 -10.35
C ASN A 26 -0.10 -3.60 -10.59
N ALA A 27 0.54 -4.15 -9.55
CA ALA A 27 1.40 -5.32 -9.73
C ALA A 27 0.58 -6.53 -10.17
N ASP A 28 1.02 -7.17 -11.25
CA ASP A 28 0.43 -8.42 -11.73
C ASP A 28 0.67 -9.56 -10.71
N VAL A 29 -0.38 -9.98 -10.01
CA VAL A 29 -0.37 -11.15 -9.13
C VAL A 29 -1.31 -12.25 -9.64
N GLU A 30 -0.97 -13.50 -9.35
CA GLU A 30 -1.89 -14.61 -9.64
C GLU A 30 -3.18 -14.43 -8.81
N PRO A 31 -4.37 -14.65 -9.40
CA PRO A 31 -5.62 -14.59 -8.67
C PRO A 31 -5.56 -15.48 -7.42
N TYR A 32 -5.94 -14.93 -6.28
CA TYR A 32 -5.99 -15.66 -5.02
C TYR A 32 -7.37 -15.52 -4.39
N VAL A 33 -7.75 -16.52 -3.60
CA VAL A 33 -9.04 -16.54 -2.90
C VAL A 33 -9.00 -15.55 -1.74
N VAL A 34 -9.87 -14.54 -1.80
CA VAL A 34 -10.08 -13.54 -0.74
C VAL A 34 -11.09 -14.06 0.28
N GLU A 35 -12.18 -14.66 -0.20
CA GLU A 35 -13.25 -15.19 0.64
C GLU A 35 -13.81 -16.48 0.01
N TYR A 36 -13.95 -17.52 0.81
CA TYR A 36 -14.50 -18.78 0.32
C TYR A 36 -16.01 -18.68 0.10
N ARG A 37 -16.54 -19.47 -0.84
CA ARG A 37 -17.96 -19.51 -1.21
C ARG A 37 -18.91 -19.55 -0.02
N GLU A 38 -18.60 -20.33 1.02
CA GLU A 38 -19.47 -20.52 2.19
C GLU A 38 -19.65 -19.22 2.99
N ASP A 39 -18.56 -18.49 3.23
CA ASP A 39 -18.56 -17.23 3.97
C ASP A 39 -19.25 -16.12 3.16
N LEU A 40 -18.95 -16.06 1.86
CA LEU A 40 -19.59 -15.12 0.94
C LEU A 40 -21.11 -15.37 0.84
N LEU A 41 -21.53 -16.64 0.83
CA LEU A 41 -22.94 -17.02 0.80
C LEU A 41 -23.67 -16.66 2.09
N GLU A 42 -23.01 -16.75 3.25
CA GLU A 42 -23.58 -16.28 4.51
C GLU A 42 -23.92 -14.78 4.44
N ARG A 43 -22.96 -13.96 3.98
CA ARG A 43 -23.14 -12.52 3.76
C ARG A 43 -24.23 -12.22 2.73
N ALA A 44 -24.26 -12.98 1.64
CA ALA A 44 -25.28 -12.84 0.61
C ALA A 44 -26.70 -13.13 1.14
N ARG A 45 -26.85 -14.15 1.99
CA ARG A 45 -28.12 -14.48 2.67
C ARG A 45 -28.53 -13.39 3.66
N GLU A 46 -27.58 -12.85 4.44
CA GLU A 46 -27.85 -11.72 5.33
C GLU A 46 -28.31 -10.50 4.52
N TRP A 47 -27.64 -10.19 3.42
CA TRP A 47 -28.00 -9.11 2.50
C TRP A 47 -29.40 -9.31 1.89
N ALA A 48 -29.74 -10.51 1.44
CA ALA A 48 -31.05 -10.85 0.90
C ALA A 48 -32.16 -10.80 1.95
N SER A 49 -31.89 -11.18 3.21
CA SER A 49 -32.88 -11.15 4.29
C SER A 49 -33.47 -9.74 4.55
N ARG A 50 -32.72 -8.70 4.17
CA ARG A 50 -33.10 -7.29 4.28
C ARG A 50 -33.83 -6.77 3.03
N ARG A 51 -34.03 -7.60 2.01
CA ARG A 51 -34.53 -7.24 0.68
C ARG A 51 -35.63 -8.20 0.20
N PRO A 52 -36.92 -7.82 0.33
CA PRO A 52 -38.03 -8.71 -0.03
C PRO A 52 -38.15 -9.00 -1.53
N ASP A 53 -37.45 -8.27 -2.38
CA ASP A 53 -37.39 -8.43 -3.84
C ASP A 53 -36.27 -9.38 -4.32
N VAL A 54 -35.46 -9.90 -3.39
CA VAL A 54 -34.38 -10.85 -3.67
C VAL A 54 -34.86 -12.27 -3.34
N ASP A 55 -34.84 -13.15 -4.34
CA ASP A 55 -34.99 -14.58 -4.12
C ASP A 55 -33.64 -15.16 -3.69
N GLY A 56 -33.60 -15.73 -2.49
CA GLY A 56 -32.41 -16.38 -1.92
C GLY A 56 -32.48 -17.91 -1.95
N SER A 57 -33.42 -18.50 -2.69
CA SER A 57 -33.57 -19.96 -2.77
C SER A 57 -32.55 -20.65 -3.69
N ASP A 58 -32.05 -19.92 -4.69
CA ASP A 58 -30.98 -20.34 -5.59
C ASP A 58 -29.67 -19.67 -5.13
N GLU A 59 -28.73 -20.48 -4.63
CA GLU A 59 -27.47 -19.98 -4.06
C GLU A 59 -26.57 -19.34 -5.11
N ASP A 60 -26.48 -19.91 -6.31
CA ASP A 60 -25.59 -19.41 -7.35
C ASP A 60 -26.15 -18.11 -7.93
N ALA A 61 -27.47 -18.03 -8.10
CA ALA A 61 -28.13 -16.77 -8.48
C ALA A 61 -28.00 -15.69 -7.40
N LEU A 62 -28.05 -16.08 -6.12
CA LEU A 62 -27.87 -15.17 -4.99
C LEU A 62 -26.44 -14.65 -4.93
N LEU A 63 -25.44 -15.53 -5.04
CA LEU A 63 -24.02 -15.18 -5.07
C LEU A 63 -23.71 -14.26 -6.26
N GLY A 64 -24.18 -14.58 -7.47
CA GLY A 64 -23.98 -13.73 -8.63
C GLY A 64 -24.59 -12.33 -8.47
N ARG A 65 -25.78 -12.24 -7.84
CA ARG A 65 -26.40 -10.94 -7.56
C ARG A 65 -25.65 -10.17 -6.46
N PHE A 66 -25.18 -10.87 -5.43
CA PHE A 66 -24.43 -10.27 -4.34
C PHE A 66 -23.06 -9.77 -4.83
N ALA A 67 -22.36 -10.55 -5.66
CA ALA A 67 -21.10 -10.17 -6.29
C ALA A 67 -21.26 -8.92 -7.15
N LEU A 68 -22.32 -8.81 -7.96
CA LEU A 68 -22.63 -7.57 -8.70
C LEU A 68 -22.90 -6.37 -7.78
N TYR A 69 -23.44 -6.61 -6.58
CA TYR A 69 -23.71 -5.56 -5.61
C TYR A 69 -22.45 -5.10 -4.88
N THR A 70 -21.53 -6.02 -4.56
CA THR A 70 -20.27 -5.73 -3.86
C THR A 70 -19.12 -5.34 -4.80
N GLY A 71 -19.22 -5.68 -6.09
CA GLY A 71 -18.11 -5.59 -7.03
C GLY A 71 -17.14 -6.77 -6.95
N ALA A 72 -17.50 -7.85 -6.25
CA ALA A 72 -16.66 -9.04 -6.13
C ALA A 72 -16.54 -9.78 -7.47
N GLU A 73 -15.35 -10.31 -7.74
CA GLU A 73 -15.10 -11.25 -8.82
C GLU A 73 -15.16 -12.68 -8.28
N LEU A 74 -15.87 -13.57 -8.98
CA LEU A 74 -16.03 -14.96 -8.55
C LEU A 74 -15.27 -15.93 -9.47
N ASP A 75 -14.61 -16.92 -8.88
CA ASP A 75 -14.09 -18.07 -9.61
C ASP A 75 -15.19 -19.08 -9.98
N GLU A 76 -14.79 -20.19 -10.62
CA GLU A 76 -15.73 -21.25 -11.03
C GLU A 76 -16.38 -22.01 -9.87
N ASP A 77 -15.75 -21.96 -8.69
CA ASP A 77 -16.25 -22.58 -7.45
C ASP A 77 -17.13 -21.59 -6.65
N GLY A 78 -17.25 -20.34 -7.08
CA GLY A 78 -18.02 -19.30 -6.41
C GLY A 78 -17.31 -18.65 -5.22
N ASN A 79 -15.98 -18.79 -5.13
CA ASN A 79 -15.15 -18.03 -4.19
C ASN A 79 -14.93 -16.62 -4.73
N GLU A 80 -14.79 -15.65 -3.83
CA GLU A 80 -14.31 -14.32 -4.19
C GLU A 80 -12.80 -14.37 -4.42
N VAL A 81 -12.36 -13.88 -5.58
CA VAL A 81 -10.95 -13.82 -5.95
C VAL A 81 -10.52 -12.37 -6.20
N SER A 82 -9.24 -12.09 -5.94
CA SER A 82 -8.61 -10.80 -6.20
C SER A 82 -7.36 -10.99 -7.05
N THR A 83 -7.10 -10.03 -7.93
CA THR A 83 -5.84 -9.86 -8.66
C THR A 83 -5.06 -8.63 -8.21
N THR A 84 -5.48 -8.00 -7.10
CA THR A 84 -4.78 -6.90 -6.45
C THR A 84 -3.93 -7.45 -5.32
N PRO A 85 -2.65 -7.07 -5.16
CA PRO A 85 -1.82 -7.60 -4.07
C PRO A 85 -2.41 -7.31 -2.69
N GLU A 86 -2.42 -8.30 -1.79
CA GLU A 86 -3.05 -8.20 -0.45
C GLU A 86 -2.49 -7.06 0.40
N ASP A 87 -1.21 -6.74 0.23
CA ASP A 87 -0.51 -5.72 1.01
C ASP A 87 -0.35 -4.38 0.25
N ALA A 88 -0.94 -4.25 -0.95
CA ALA A 88 -0.78 -3.02 -1.74
C ALA A 88 -1.32 -1.79 -1.02
N PHE A 89 -0.64 -0.65 -1.16
CA PHE A 89 -1.01 0.61 -0.50
C PHE A 89 -0.83 1.85 -1.39
N TYR A 90 -0.39 1.67 -2.64
CA TYR A 90 -0.23 2.78 -3.58
C TYR A 90 -0.56 2.35 -5.02
N ASP A 91 -1.22 3.23 -5.76
CA ASP A 91 -1.49 3.13 -7.21
C ASP A 91 -0.26 3.55 -8.03
N TRP A 92 0.34 4.69 -7.68
CA TRP A 92 1.60 5.14 -8.27
C TRP A 92 2.37 6.06 -7.32
N TYR A 93 3.61 6.40 -7.68
CA TYR A 93 4.44 7.28 -6.86
C TYR A 93 5.31 8.22 -7.67
N GLU A 94 5.77 9.30 -7.04
CA GLU A 94 6.76 10.22 -7.60
C GLU A 94 7.86 10.52 -6.58
N LEU A 95 9.13 10.49 -7.00
CA LEU A 95 10.26 10.87 -6.14
C LEU A 95 10.15 12.36 -5.76
N GLY A 96 10.00 12.62 -4.46
CA GLY A 96 9.84 13.95 -3.88
C GLY A 96 8.46 14.59 -4.16
N GLY A 97 7.90 14.42 -5.36
CA GLY A 97 6.56 14.86 -5.77
C GLY A 97 6.17 16.23 -5.25
N ARG A 98 5.05 16.31 -4.51
CA ARG A 98 4.55 17.53 -3.85
C ARG A 98 5.56 18.20 -2.90
N TRP A 99 6.49 17.43 -2.34
CA TRP A 99 7.55 17.88 -1.44
C TRP A 99 8.90 18.01 -2.14
N SER A 100 8.94 18.07 -3.46
CA SER A 100 10.19 18.19 -4.23
C SER A 100 11.01 19.41 -3.84
N GLY A 101 10.39 20.50 -3.37
CA GLY A 101 11.10 21.68 -2.87
C GLY A 101 11.89 21.41 -1.58
N GLU A 102 11.31 20.63 -0.66
CA GLU A 102 11.88 20.26 0.63
C GLU A 102 12.81 19.04 0.56
N THR A 103 12.61 18.17 -0.42
CA THR A 103 13.32 16.88 -0.54
C THR A 103 14.44 16.90 -1.58
N ALA A 104 14.50 17.91 -2.47
CA ALA A 104 15.45 17.94 -3.59
C ALA A 104 16.92 17.73 -3.18
N ASP A 105 17.38 18.33 -2.07
CA ASP A 105 18.76 18.18 -1.59
C ASP A 105 18.95 17.04 -0.57
N LEU A 106 17.90 16.26 -0.35
CA LEU A 106 17.87 15.11 0.57
C LEU A 106 17.80 13.77 -0.14
N GLN A 107 17.39 13.73 -1.41
CA GLN A 107 17.28 12.51 -2.20
C GLN A 107 18.61 11.76 -2.29
N GLY A 108 18.58 10.47 -1.96
CA GLY A 108 19.73 9.57 -2.02
C GLY A 108 20.83 9.87 -0.99
N LEU A 109 20.56 10.73 0.01
CA LEU A 109 21.47 10.87 1.15
C LEU A 109 21.54 9.56 1.93
N THR A 110 22.72 9.27 2.48
CA THR A 110 22.81 8.17 3.44
C THR A 110 22.04 8.51 4.71
N VAL A 111 21.60 7.51 5.47
CA VAL A 111 20.95 7.68 6.77
C VAL A 111 21.78 8.58 7.69
N ASP A 112 23.11 8.40 7.75
CA ASP A 112 23.98 9.29 8.55
C ASP A 112 24.05 10.72 7.98
N GLY A 113 24.02 10.88 6.66
CA GLY A 113 23.93 12.18 6.01
C GLY A 113 22.61 12.88 6.33
N LEU A 114 21.50 12.15 6.31
CA LEU A 114 20.18 12.65 6.65
C LEU A 114 20.08 13.03 8.14
N ARG A 115 20.62 12.20 9.05
CA ARG A 115 20.74 12.53 10.49
C ARG A 115 21.55 13.81 10.70
N ALA A 116 22.67 13.97 9.98
CA ALA A 116 23.47 15.19 10.05
C ALA A 116 22.69 16.42 9.55
N ARG A 117 21.89 16.29 8.49
CA ARG A 117 21.00 17.36 8.02
C ARG A 117 19.89 17.67 9.00
N ALA A 118 19.25 16.68 9.60
CA ALA A 118 18.25 16.86 10.65
C ALA A 118 18.82 17.59 11.87
N GLY A 119 20.06 17.26 12.27
CA GLY A 119 20.75 17.96 13.35
C GLY A 119 21.09 19.43 13.05
N ALA A 120 21.24 19.79 11.78
CA ALA A 120 21.57 21.14 11.34
C ALA A 120 20.33 22.01 11.03
N TYR A 121 19.24 21.39 10.57
CA TYR A 121 18.07 22.09 10.03
C TYR A 121 16.76 21.56 10.63
N PRO A 122 16.06 22.35 11.48
CA PRO A 122 14.79 21.95 12.08
C PRO A 122 13.67 21.63 11.06
N ALA A 123 13.73 22.22 9.87
CA ALA A 123 12.79 21.92 8.79
C ALA A 123 12.88 20.45 8.34
N VAL A 124 14.07 19.86 8.36
CA VAL A 124 14.25 18.43 8.04
C VAL A 124 13.63 17.57 9.14
N VAL A 125 13.77 17.94 10.42
CA VAL A 125 13.10 17.23 11.52
C VAL A 125 11.57 17.28 11.36
N ALA A 126 11.03 18.44 11.00
CA ALA A 126 9.59 18.59 10.76
C ALA A 126 9.11 17.75 9.56
N LEU A 127 9.90 17.68 8.49
CA LEU A 127 9.64 16.82 7.33
C LEU A 127 9.63 15.34 7.72
N LEU A 128 10.63 14.88 8.48
CA LEU A 128 10.72 13.49 8.95
C LEU A 128 9.55 13.13 9.89
N GLY A 129 9.07 14.07 10.70
CA GLY A 129 7.88 13.88 11.53
C GLY A 129 6.55 13.85 10.76
N GLY A 130 6.58 14.13 9.45
CA GLY A 130 5.42 14.04 8.56
C GLY A 130 5.42 12.79 7.66
N ILE A 131 6.38 11.88 7.84
CA ILE A 131 6.41 10.62 7.09
C ILE A 131 5.25 9.73 7.55
N ALA A 132 4.42 9.34 6.60
CA ALA A 132 3.29 8.44 6.82
C ALA A 132 3.68 6.97 6.63
N VAL A 133 4.62 6.66 5.73
CA VAL A 133 5.05 5.29 5.43
C VAL A 133 6.56 5.24 5.26
N SER A 134 7.20 4.23 5.86
CA SER A 134 8.62 3.92 5.64
C SER A 134 8.79 2.49 5.16
N VAL A 135 9.45 2.33 4.01
CA VAL A 135 9.82 1.04 3.44
C VAL A 135 11.28 0.75 3.76
N HIS A 136 11.54 -0.36 4.47
CA HIS A 136 12.88 -0.82 4.83
C HIS A 136 12.92 -2.33 5.04
N GLY A 137 14.03 -2.98 4.66
CA GLY A 137 14.26 -4.40 4.99
C GLY A 137 13.25 -5.40 4.42
N GLY A 138 12.51 -5.03 3.36
CA GLY A 138 11.48 -5.87 2.74
C GLY A 138 10.10 -5.79 3.42
N GLY A 139 9.92 -4.86 4.35
CA GLY A 139 8.64 -4.51 4.96
C GLY A 139 8.37 -3.01 4.88
N TYR A 140 7.23 -2.59 5.43
CA TYR A 140 6.93 -1.17 5.65
C TYR A 140 6.35 -0.93 7.05
N GLU A 141 6.46 0.29 7.53
CA GLU A 141 5.87 0.79 8.78
C GLU A 141 5.03 2.04 8.49
N GLU A 142 3.82 2.08 9.04
CA GLU A 142 2.95 3.27 9.02
C GLU A 142 3.22 4.16 10.24
N GLU A 143 3.25 5.47 10.02
CA GLU A 143 3.51 6.51 11.04
C GLU A 143 4.71 6.17 11.95
N PRO A 144 5.90 5.93 11.39
CA PRO A 144 7.05 5.43 12.15
C PRO A 144 7.46 6.40 13.25
N ALA A 145 7.54 5.90 14.49
CA ALA A 145 7.90 6.72 15.65
C ALA A 145 9.36 7.21 15.61
N ASP A 146 10.27 6.37 15.10
CA ASP A 146 11.65 6.72 14.80
C ASP A 146 12.09 6.03 13.51
N LEU A 147 11.83 6.73 12.40
CA LEU A 147 12.11 6.31 11.04
C LEU A 147 13.49 5.68 10.82
N LEU A 148 14.51 6.15 11.54
CA LEU A 148 15.91 5.82 11.27
C LEU A 148 16.52 4.94 12.35
N ALA A 149 15.78 4.47 13.35
CA ALA A 149 16.35 3.79 14.53
C ALA A 149 17.19 2.55 14.17
N ASP A 150 16.67 1.72 13.26
CA ASP A 150 17.25 0.42 12.92
C ASP A 150 18.00 0.39 11.56
N CYS A 151 18.14 1.56 10.91
CA CYS A 151 18.81 1.66 9.62
C CYS A 151 20.33 1.81 9.78
N ALA A 152 21.07 1.10 8.93
CA ALA A 152 22.51 1.26 8.83
C ALA A 152 22.86 2.63 8.23
N GLY A 153 23.84 3.30 8.82
CA GLY A 153 24.19 4.68 8.48
C GLY A 153 24.60 4.93 7.02
N CYS A 154 25.01 3.87 6.30
CA CYS A 154 25.39 3.92 4.90
C CYS A 154 24.24 3.73 3.91
N GLU A 155 23.09 3.18 4.35
CA GLU A 155 21.93 3.00 3.48
C GLU A 155 21.42 4.36 3.02
N LYS A 156 20.94 4.44 1.77
CA LYS A 156 20.38 5.68 1.21
C LYS A 156 18.90 5.78 1.49
N VAL A 157 18.42 7.01 1.60
CA VAL A 157 17.02 7.36 1.83
C VAL A 157 16.49 8.11 0.62
N TRP A 158 15.34 7.67 0.13
CA TRP A 158 14.58 8.29 -0.94
C TRP A 158 13.25 8.76 -0.39
N PHE A 159 12.84 9.99 -0.72
CA PHE A 159 11.54 10.53 -0.34
C PHE A 159 10.57 10.34 -1.49
N VAL A 160 9.37 9.86 -1.17
CA VAL A 160 8.36 9.45 -2.15
C VAL A 160 7.03 10.12 -1.83
N ASP A 161 6.39 10.68 -2.84
CA ASP A 161 4.98 11.06 -2.83
C ASP A 161 4.16 9.85 -3.32
N PHE A 162 3.50 9.16 -2.40
CA PHE A 162 2.65 8.01 -2.73
C PHE A 162 1.24 8.47 -3.05
N HIS A 163 0.65 7.85 -4.08
CA HIS A 163 -0.72 8.07 -4.52
C HIS A 163 -1.55 6.81 -4.31
N ASP A 164 -2.76 7.00 -3.81
CA ASP A 164 -3.79 5.99 -3.50
C ASP A 164 -5.15 6.48 -4.05
#